data_AF-A0A949M4J7-F1
#
_entry.id   AF-A0A949M4J7-F1
#
_cell.length_a   1.000
_cell.length_b   1.000
_cell.length_c   1.000
_cell.angle_alpha   90.00
_cell.angle_beta   90.00
_cell.angle_gamma   90.00
#
_symmetry.space_group_name_H-M   'P 1'
#
loop_
_entity.id
_entity.type
_entity.pdbx_description
1 polymer ?
#
loop_
_entity_poly.entity_id
_entity_poly.type
_entity_poly.pdbx_seq_one_letter_code
_entity_poly.pdbx_strand_id
1 'polypeptide(L)'
;MLIVVYRWRIKAGHEAQFREGWRAMTASIAATRGGLGSRLHRAQDGTWVAYAQWPDRAAYAAGHAAASANAAAAALMAHSIAEHLATEQWEVADDLLQP
;
A
#
# COMPACT_ATOMS: atom_id res chain seq x y z
N MET A 1 -15.20 7.55 1.81
CA MET A 1 -14.05 6.61 1.90
C MET A 1 -12.90 7.16 1.06
N LEU A 2 -11.68 7.07 1.54
CA LEU A 2 -10.48 7.48 0.80
C LEU A 2 -9.75 6.25 0.25
N ILE A 3 -9.35 6.31 -1.01
CA ILE A 3 -8.42 5.37 -1.63
C ILE A 3 -7.07 6.05 -1.79
N VAL A 4 -6.01 5.34 -1.42
CA VAL A 4 -4.64 5.73 -1.70
C VAL A 4 -4.03 4.69 -2.62
N VAL A 5 -3.52 5.14 -3.76
CA VAL A 5 -2.93 4.29 -4.79
C VAL A 5 -1.43 4.50 -4.78
N TYR A 6 -0.71 3.49 -4.31
CA TYR A 6 0.75 3.49 -4.34
C TYR A 6 1.25 2.70 -5.53
N ARG A 7 2.32 3.17 -6.15
CA ARG A 7 2.81 2.65 -7.42
C ARG A 7 4.32 2.49 -7.38
N TRP A 8 4.82 1.35 -7.84
CA TRP A 8 6.25 1.04 -7.82
C TRP A 8 6.69 0.23 -9.03
N ARG A 9 7.96 0.39 -9.42
CA ARG A 9 8.72 -0.63 -10.16
C ARG A 9 9.50 -1.46 -9.15
N ILE A 10 9.42 -2.77 -9.25
CA ILE A 10 10.11 -3.70 -8.36
C ILE A 10 11.34 -4.26 -9.07
N LYS A 11 12.45 -4.43 -8.34
CA LYS A 11 13.67 -5.04 -8.86
C LYS A 11 13.37 -6.46 -9.32
N ALA A 12 13.88 -6.84 -10.50
CA ALA A 12 13.70 -8.20 -11.02
C ALA A 12 14.25 -9.23 -10.03
N GLY A 13 13.43 -10.23 -9.69
CA GLY A 13 13.78 -11.28 -8.72
C GLY A 13 13.50 -10.94 -7.25
N HIS A 14 13.03 -9.72 -6.96
CA HIS A 14 12.67 -9.29 -5.60
C HIS A 14 11.16 -9.25 -5.33
N GLU A 15 10.34 -9.72 -6.27
CA GLU A 15 8.88 -9.63 -6.19
C GLU A 15 8.31 -10.40 -4.99
N ALA A 16 8.92 -11.54 -4.64
CA ALA A 16 8.49 -12.34 -3.50
C ALA A 16 8.72 -11.60 -2.18
N GLN A 17 9.91 -11.03 -1.98
CA GLN A 17 10.28 -10.23 -0.81
C GLN A 17 9.41 -8.97 -0.72
N PHE A 18 9.20 -8.27 -1.84
CA PHE A 18 8.31 -7.11 -1.88
C PHE A 18 6.90 -7.47 -1.41
N ARG A 19 6.32 -8.55 -1.93
CA ARG A 19 4.97 -9.00 -1.56
C ARG A 19 4.89 -9.41 -0.09
N GLU A 20 5.93 -10.03 0.46
CA GLU A 20 6.02 -10.36 1.89
C GLU A 20 6.00 -9.10 2.76
N GLY A 21 6.89 -8.15 2.47
CA GLY A 21 6.94 -6.87 3.18
C GLY A 21 5.62 -6.11 3.05
N TRP A 22 5.03 -6.07 1.85
CA TRP A 22 3.74 -5.41 1.61
C TRP A 22 2.60 -6.04 2.43
N ARG A 23 2.50 -7.38 2.49
CA ARG A 23 1.47 -8.05 3.30
C ARG A 23 1.65 -7.75 4.78
N ALA A 24 2.88 -7.85 5.29
CA ALA A 24 3.19 -7.58 6.69
C ALA A 24 2.89 -6.12 7.07
N MET A 25 3.28 -5.17 6.23
CA MET A 25 2.99 -3.75 6.41
C MET A 25 1.47 -3.49 6.43
N THR A 26 0.75 -4.03 5.44
CA THR A 26 -0.71 -3.85 5.31
C THR A 26 -1.43 -4.37 6.55
N ALA A 27 -1.07 -5.56 7.03
CA ALA A 27 -1.63 -6.14 8.27
C ALA A 27 -1.33 -5.26 9.50
N SER A 28 -0.09 -4.76 9.64
CA SER A 28 0.28 -3.87 10.75
C SER A 28 -0.47 -2.53 10.71
N ILE A 29 -0.67 -1.94 9.53
CA ILE A 29 -1.45 -0.71 9.36
C ILE A 29 -2.92 -0.95 9.74
N ALA A 30 -3.52 -2.04 9.27
CA ALA A 30 -4.91 -2.37 9.61
C ALA A 30 -5.09 -2.56 11.12
N ALA A 31 -4.16 -3.25 11.77
CA ALA A 31 -4.22 -3.53 13.21
C ALA A 31 -3.98 -2.30 14.10
N THR A 32 -3.19 -1.32 13.65
CA THR A 32 -2.71 -0.23 14.53
C THR A 32 -3.13 1.18 14.13
N ARG A 33 -3.64 1.38 12.91
CA ARG A 33 -3.90 2.73 12.34
C ARG A 33 -5.27 2.89 11.69
N GLY A 34 -6.12 1.85 11.75
CA GLY A 34 -7.47 1.91 11.19
C GLY A 34 -7.53 1.86 9.66
N GLY A 35 -6.48 1.36 8.99
CA GLY A 35 -6.56 1.04 7.56
C GLY A 35 -7.55 -0.10 7.32
N LEU A 36 -8.38 0.00 6.27
CA LEU A 36 -9.43 -0.99 5.95
C LEU A 36 -8.92 -2.13 5.05
N GLY A 37 -7.60 -2.27 4.94
CA GLY A 37 -6.92 -3.23 4.08
C GLY A 37 -6.48 -2.64 2.74
N SER A 38 -5.85 -3.48 1.94
CA SER A 38 -5.33 -3.11 0.62
C SER A 38 -5.28 -4.31 -0.31
N ARG A 39 -5.42 -4.06 -1.62
CA ARG A 39 -5.20 -5.04 -2.68
C ARG A 39 -3.94 -4.68 -3.46
N LEU A 40 -3.08 -5.67 -3.68
CA LEU A 40 -1.88 -5.51 -4.50
C LEU A 40 -2.13 -6.06 -5.90
N HIS A 41 -1.82 -5.26 -6.90
CA HIS A 41 -1.98 -5.56 -8.31
C HIS A 41 -0.63 -5.51 -9.02
N ARG A 42 -0.55 -6.23 -10.14
CA ARG A 42 0.50 -6.08 -11.14
C ARG A 42 -0.16 -5.62 -12.44
N ALA A 43 0.17 -4.42 -12.89
CA ALA A 43 -0.31 -3.86 -14.15
C ALA A 43 0.42 -4.48 -15.35
N GLN A 44 -0.14 -4.32 -16.55
CA GLN A 44 0.42 -4.87 -17.79
C GLN A 44 1.82 -4.30 -18.12
N ASP A 45 2.08 -3.06 -17.75
CA ASP A 45 3.37 -2.38 -17.93
C ASP A 45 4.43 -2.79 -16.90
N GLY A 46 4.13 -3.77 -16.04
CA GLY A 46 5.01 -4.25 -14.98
C GLY A 46 4.96 -3.41 -13.69
N THR A 47 4.14 -2.36 -13.62
CA THR A 47 3.97 -1.56 -12.41
C THR A 47 3.24 -2.35 -11.33
N TRP A 48 3.73 -2.30 -10.10
CA TRP A 48 3.05 -2.82 -8.92
C TRP A 48 2.19 -1.72 -8.32
N VAL A 49 0.91 -2.02 -8.07
CA VAL A 49 -0.08 -1.02 -7.62
C VAL A 49 -0.79 -1.52 -6.38
N ALA A 50 -0.67 -0.80 -5.26
CA ALA A 50 -1.47 -1.06 -4.07
C ALA A 50 -2.66 -0.10 -4.01
N TYR A 51 -3.88 -0.66 -4.03
CA TYR A 51 -5.13 0.04 -3.78
C TYR A 51 -5.44 -0.08 -2.29
N ALA A 52 -5.22 0.98 -1.50
CA ALA A 52 -5.39 0.96 -0.04
C ALA A 52 -6.63 1.75 0.39
N GLN A 53 -7.47 1.14 1.21
CA GLN A 53 -8.71 1.75 1.71
C GLN A 53 -8.51 2.38 3.08
N TRP A 54 -8.98 3.61 3.23
CA TRP A 54 -8.99 4.37 4.48
C TRP A 54 -10.39 4.91 4.75
N PRO A 55 -10.82 5.00 6.02
CA PRO A 55 -12.12 5.58 6.37
C PRO A 55 -12.28 6.99 5.79
N ASP A 56 -11.26 7.83 5.99
CA ASP A 56 -11.21 9.22 5.54
C ASP A 56 -9.76 9.76 5.44
N ARG A 57 -9.64 11.03 5.01
CA ARG A 57 -8.35 11.73 4.87
C ARG A 57 -7.63 11.99 6.20
N ALA A 58 -8.37 12.19 7.30
CA ALA A 58 -7.78 12.43 8.60
C ALA A 58 -7.12 11.18 9.17
N ALA A 59 -7.77 10.02 9.04
CA ALA A 59 -7.22 8.71 9.40
C ALA A 59 -5.94 8.40 8.62
N TYR A 60 -5.95 8.66 7.30
CA TYR A 60 -4.77 8.53 6.47
C TYR A 60 -3.62 9.45 6.92
N ALA A 61 -3.90 10.74 7.13
CA ALA A 61 -2.90 11.72 7.54
C ALA A 61 -2.27 11.37 8.91
N ALA A 62 -3.08 10.97 9.89
CA ALA A 62 -2.61 10.51 11.18
C ALA A 62 -1.73 9.25 11.05
N GLY A 63 -2.16 8.30 10.22
CA GLY A 63 -1.39 7.08 9.94
C GLY A 63 -0.05 7.33 9.25
N HIS A 64 0.03 8.37 8.40
CA HIS A 64 1.24 8.79 7.69
C HIS A 64 2.23 9.60 8.54
N ALA A 65 1.73 10.40 9.49
CA ALA A 65 2.59 11.21 10.35
C ALA A 65 3.37 10.37 11.38
N ALA A 66 2.88 9.16 11.70
CA ALA A 66 3.54 8.26 12.63
C ALA A 66 4.75 7.54 12.00
N ALA A 67 5.70 7.12 12.85
CA ALA A 67 6.80 6.23 12.45
C ALA A 67 6.27 4.97 11.73
N SER A 68 7.08 4.18 11.02
CA SER A 68 6.61 2.98 10.32
C SER A 68 5.83 2.01 11.24
N ALA A 69 4.70 1.47 10.78
CA ALA A 69 3.92 0.48 11.53
C ALA A 69 4.68 -0.84 11.70
N ASN A 70 5.63 -1.10 10.80
CA ASN A 70 6.46 -2.30 10.80
C ASN A 70 7.80 -1.98 10.12
N ALA A 71 8.82 -1.68 10.93
CA ALA A 71 10.13 -1.27 10.42
C ALA A 71 10.79 -2.35 9.55
N ALA A 72 10.67 -3.63 9.92
CA ALA A 72 11.22 -4.74 9.15
C ALA A 72 10.53 -4.89 7.79
N ALA A 73 9.20 -4.80 7.74
CA ALA A 73 8.45 -4.84 6.50
C ALA A 73 8.78 -3.63 5.60
N ALA A 74 8.92 -2.43 6.19
CA ALA A 74 9.33 -1.23 5.45
C ALA A 74 10.73 -1.41 4.83
N ALA A 75 11.69 -1.96 5.58
CA ALA A 75 13.02 -2.24 5.08
C ALA A 75 13.01 -3.28 3.93
N LEU A 76 12.20 -4.34 4.06
CA LEU A 76 12.07 -5.38 3.03
C LEU A 76 11.48 -4.82 1.73
N MET A 77 10.44 -3.98 1.83
CA MET A 77 9.88 -3.28 0.68
C MET A 77 10.90 -2.34 0.05
N ALA A 78 11.53 -1.47 0.85
CA ALA A 78 12.51 -0.49 0.37
C ALA A 78 13.69 -1.17 -0.35
N HIS A 79 14.16 -2.31 0.15
CA HIS A 79 15.21 -3.08 -0.51
C HIS A 79 14.78 -3.63 -1.88
N SER A 80 13.48 -3.94 -2.04
CA SER A 80 12.92 -4.57 -3.23
C SER A 80 12.47 -3.57 -4.31
N ILE A 81 12.20 -2.33 -3.93
CA ILE A 81 11.72 -1.28 -4.85
C ILE A 81 12.88 -0.74 -5.69
N ALA A 82 12.67 -0.66 -7.00
CA ALA A 82 13.59 0.01 -7.94
C ALA A 82 13.21 1.49 -8.13
N GLU A 83 11.91 1.79 -8.17
CA GLU A 83 11.39 3.14 -8.39
C GLU A 83 10.07 3.34 -7.65
N HIS A 84 9.91 4.51 -7.03
CA HIS A 84 8.63 4.99 -6.53
C HIS A 84 7.97 5.87 -7.60
N LEU A 85 6.77 5.49 -8.02
CA LEU A 85 5.96 6.30 -8.92
C LEU A 85 5.01 7.18 -8.11
N ALA A 86 4.35 8.14 -8.78
CA ALA A 86 3.43 9.06 -8.13
C ALA A 86 2.34 8.31 -7.33
N THR A 87 2.14 8.74 -6.08
CA THR A 87 1.03 8.27 -5.25
C THR A 87 -0.20 9.11 -5.54
N GLU A 88 -1.34 8.45 -5.68
CA GLU A 88 -2.60 9.12 -5.98
C GLU A 88 -3.60 8.93 -4.84
N GLN A 89 -4.53 9.88 -4.70
CA GLN A 89 -5.59 9.85 -3.71
C GLN A 89 -6.93 10.04 -4.39
N TRP A 90 -7.84 9.08 -4.24
CA TRP A 90 -9.15 9.09 -4.90
C TRP A 90 -10.27 8.98 -3.87
N GLU A 91 -11.40 9.61 -4.18
CA GLU A 91 -12.63 9.43 -3.44
C GLU A 91 -13.47 8.34 -4.14
N VAL A 92 -14.08 7.47 -3.36
CA VAL A 92 -14.99 6.45 -3.91
C VAL A 92 -16.34 7.10 -4.20
N ALA A 93 -16.68 7.18 -5.48
CA ALA A 93 -18.00 7.66 -5.93
C ALA A 93 -19.06 6.57 -5.78
N ASP A 94 -18.74 5.34 -6.20
CA ASP A 94 -19.60 4.16 -6.14
C ASP A 94 -18.75 2.93 -5.76
N ASP A 95 -19.30 2.03 -4.95
CA ASP A 95 -18.65 0.76 -4.58
C ASP A 95 -19.56 -0.43 -4.86
N LEU A 96 -19.13 -1.30 -5.77
CA LEU A 96 -19.82 -2.53 -6.17
C LEU A 96 -18.92 -3.77 -5.98
N LEU A 97 -17.87 -3.66 -5.16
CA LEU A 97 -16.99 -4.79 -4.88
C LEU A 97 -17.76 -5.88 -4.12
N GLN A 98 -17.66 -7.12 -4.60
CA GLN A 98 -18.18 -8.30 -3.91
C GLN A 98 -17.09 -8.94 -3.05
N PRO A 99 -17.47 -9.64 -1.96
CA PRO A 99 -16.53 -10.36 -1.09
C PRO A 99 -15.70 -11.42 -1.83
#